data_AF-A0A519PAA0-F1
#
_entry.id   AF-A0A519PAA0-F1
#
_cell.length_a   1.000
_cell.length_b   1.000
_cell.length_c   1.000
_cell.angle_alpha   90.00
_cell.angle_beta   90.00
_cell.angle_gamma   90.00
#
_symmetry.space_group_name_H-M   'P 1'
#
loop_
_entity.id
_entity.type
_entity.pdbx_description
1 polymer ?
#
loop_
_entity_poly.entity_id
_entity_poly.type
_entity_poly.pdbx_seq_one_letter_code
_entity_poly.pdbx_strand_id
1 'polypeptide(L)' 'MARDIGGTLHEADVTSEPISLDSLVFAPGVSIGAGLRAAREHLGYSLNDIADYTKIRPVYLASLEGMALDQLPS' A
#
# COMPACT_ATOMS: atom_id res chain seq x y z
N MET A 1 23.59 -25.28 -31.10
CA MET A 1 23.39 -25.26 -29.64
C MET A 1 23.06 -23.84 -29.24
N ALA A 2 21.77 -23.51 -29.15
CA ALA A 2 21.27 -22.20 -28.80
C ALA A 2 21.16 -22.08 -27.27
N ARG A 3 21.62 -20.96 -26.71
CA ARG A 3 21.23 -20.50 -25.38
C ARG A 3 20.58 -19.15 -25.56
N ASP A 4 19.25 -19.21 -25.66
CA ASP A 4 18.38 -18.06 -25.61
C ASP A 4 18.26 -17.64 -24.14
N ILE A 5 18.75 -16.43 -23.83
CA ILE A 5 18.60 -15.77 -22.53
C ILE A 5 17.80 -14.49 -22.72
N GLY A 6 16.69 -14.58 -23.45
CA GLY A 6 15.61 -13.61 -23.38
C GLY A 6 14.77 -13.85 -22.14
N GLY A 7 15.21 -13.34 -20.98
CA GLY A 7 14.39 -13.28 -19.78
C GLY A 7 13.22 -12.33 -20.01
N THR A 8 12.09 -12.87 -20.48
CA THR A 8 10.80 -12.18 -20.52
C THR A 8 10.52 -11.66 -19.12
N LEU A 9 10.43 -10.34 -19.01
CA LEU A 9 9.99 -9.61 -17.84
C LEU A 9 8.69 -10.28 -17.35
N HIS A 10 8.75 -10.87 -16.16
CA HIS A 10 7.56 -11.29 -15.43
C HIS A 10 6.77 -10.00 -15.16
N GLU A 11 5.84 -9.69 -16.05
CA GLU A 11 4.71 -8.82 -15.72
C GLU A 11 4.15 -9.38 -14.43
N ALA A 12 4.31 -8.65 -13.33
CA ALA A 12 3.81 -9.07 -12.04
C ALA A 12 2.32 -9.37 -12.23
N ASP A 13 1.97 -10.63 -12.01
CA ASP A 13 0.60 -11.12 -11.93
C ASP A 13 -0.12 -10.35 -10.81
N VAL A 14 -0.82 -9.28 -11.18
CA VAL A 14 -1.58 -8.43 -10.24
C VAL A 14 -2.92 -9.10 -9.86
N THR A 15 -3.12 -10.38 -10.20
CA THR A 15 -4.27 -11.18 -9.79
C THR A 15 -3.89 -12.24 -8.77
N SER A 16 -3.62 -11.83 -7.53
CA SER A 16 -3.44 -12.75 -6.40
C SER A 16 -4.39 -12.37 -5.27
N GLU A 17 -5.51 -13.11 -5.17
CA GLU A 17 -6.54 -13.16 -4.11
C GLU A 17 -7.09 -11.82 -3.56
N PRO A 18 -8.42 -11.63 -3.46
CA PRO A 18 -8.98 -10.46 -2.80
C PRO A 18 -8.46 -10.39 -1.35
N ILE A 19 -7.96 -9.22 -0.95
CA ILE A 19 -7.57 -8.97 0.44
C ILE A 19 -8.80 -9.23 1.32
N SER A 20 -8.80 -10.33 2.05
CA SER A 20 -9.91 -10.68 2.94
C SER A 20 -9.89 -9.73 4.13
N LEU A 21 -10.89 -8.84 4.22
CA LEU A 21 -10.98 -7.82 5.28
C LEU A 21 -11.03 -8.43 6.68
N ASP A 22 -11.43 -9.69 6.79
CA ASP A 22 -11.46 -10.47 8.04
C ASP A 22 -10.07 -10.63 8.68
N SER A 23 -8.99 -10.47 7.89
CA SER A 23 -7.61 -10.49 8.39
C SER A 23 -7.13 -9.13 8.92
N LEU A 24 -7.81 -8.03 8.60
CA LEU A 24 -7.53 -6.71 9.16
C LEU A 24 -8.16 -6.59 10.56
N VAL A 25 -7.66 -7.39 11.49
CA VAL A 25 -8.01 -7.24 12.91
C VAL A 25 -7.22 -6.05 13.47
N PHE A 26 -7.83 -4.87 13.44
CA PHE A 26 -7.32 -3.74 14.21
C PHE A 26 -7.58 -4.01 15.69
N ALA A 27 -6.52 -4.06 16.50
CA ALA A 27 -6.69 -4.20 17.94
C ALA A 27 -7.57 -3.05 18.47
N PRO A 28 -8.50 -3.32 19.41
CA PRO A 28 -9.39 -2.29 19.95
C PRO A 28 -8.56 -1.12 20.51
N GLY A 29 -8.88 0.10 20.08
CA GLY A 29 -8.16 1.32 20.45
C GLY A 29 -7.00 1.72 19.51
N VAL A 30 -6.67 0.91 18.49
CA VAL A 30 -5.72 1.30 17.44
C VAL A 30 -6.43 2.17 16.41
N SER A 31 -5.86 3.33 16.10
CA SER A 31 -6.41 4.21 15.05
C SER A 31 -6.28 3.58 13.67
N ILE A 32 -7.24 3.85 12.79
CA ILE A 32 -7.16 3.40 11.39
C ILE A 32 -5.88 3.90 10.70
N GLY A 33 -5.41 5.11 11.01
CA GLY A 33 -4.16 5.64 10.48
C GLY A 33 -2.93 4.79 10.85
N ALA A 34 -2.85 4.34 12.11
CA ALA A 34 -1.80 3.42 12.56
C ALA A 34 -1.90 2.06 11.84
N GLY A 35 -3.12 1.58 11.62
CA GLY A 35 -3.38 0.37 10.85
C GLY A 35 -2.92 0.46 9.40
N LEU A 36 -3.22 1.58 8.73
CA LEU A 36 -2.79 1.85 7.34
C LEU A 36 -1.26 1.92 7.24
N ARG A 37 -0.60 2.62 8.17
CA ARG A 37 0.86 2.68 8.23
C ARG A 37 1.48 1.29 8.38
N ALA A 38 0.97 0.51 9.34
CA ALA A 38 1.46 -0.83 9.59
C ALA A 38 1.31 -1.74 8.37
N ALA A 39 0.17 -1.67 7.67
CA ALA A 39 -0.04 -2.42 6.44
C ALA A 39 0.94 -2.01 5.33
N ARG A 40 1.12 -0.70 5.10
CA ARG A 40 2.07 -0.18 4.11
C ARG A 40 3.51 -0.66 4.41
N GLU A 41 3.95 -0.52 5.65
CA GLU A 41 5.30 -0.89 6.09
C GLU A 41 5.52 -2.41 6.05
N HIS A 42 4.50 -3.20 6.43
CA HIS A 42 4.55 -4.65 6.36
C HIS A 42 4.74 -5.15 4.92
N LEU A 43 4.12 -4.48 3.95
CA LEU A 43 4.24 -4.78 2.52
C LEU A 43 5.51 -4.17 1.88
N GLY A 44 6.33 -3.45 2.65
CA GLY A 44 7.58 -2.85 2.16
C GLY A 44 7.40 -1.62 1.27
N TYR A 45 6.21 -1.02 1.23
CA TYR A 45 5.93 0.14 0.40
C TYR A 45 6.30 1.46 1.09
N SER A 46 6.85 2.40 0.33
CA SER A 46 6.97 3.80 0.72
C SER A 46 5.66 4.56 0.46
N LEU A 47 5.54 5.77 1.01
CA LEU A 47 4.42 6.66 0.69
C LEU A 47 4.38 7.02 -0.82
N ASN A 48 5.53 7.04 -1.50
CA ASN A 48 5.58 7.30 -2.93
C ASN A 48 5.03 6.12 -3.73
N ASP A 49 5.35 4.88 -3.33
CA ASP A 49 4.80 3.69 -4.00
C ASP A 49 3.27 3.67 -3.91
N ILE A 50 2.72 3.92 -2.71
CA ILE A 50 1.26 4.01 -2.53
C ILE A 50 0.66 5.19 -3.31
N ALA A 51 1.36 6.33 -3.38
CA ALA A 51 0.93 7.46 -4.19
C ALA A 51 0.85 7.10 -5.68
N ASP A 52 1.79 6.30 -6.17
CA ASP A 52 1.79 5.83 -7.56
C ASP A 52 0.63 4.88 -7.85
N TYR A 53 0.27 4.00 -6.90
CA TYR A 53 -0.88 3.10 -7.04
C TYR A 53 -2.24 3.81 -6.92
N THR A 54 -2.37 4.75 -5.99
CA THR A 54 -3.67 5.37 -5.63
C THR A 54 -3.91 6.71 -6.30
N LYS A 55 -2.88 7.32 -6.87
CA LYS A 55 -2.86 8.71 -7.37
C LYS A 55 -3.16 9.76 -6.29
N ILE A 56 -3.01 9.41 -5.02
CA ILE A 56 -3.10 10.34 -3.88
C ILE A 56 -1.71 10.91 -3.59
N ARG A 57 -1.60 12.23 -3.38
CA ARG A 57 -0.30 12.85 -3.07
C ARG A 57 0.28 12.27 -1.76
N PRO A 58 1.61 12.02 -1.66
CA PRO A 58 2.24 11.44 -0.47
C PRO A 58 1.92 12.18 0.83
N VAL A 59 1.78 13.51 0.77
CA VAL A 59 1.44 14.33 1.95
C VAL A 59 0.07 13.98 2.52
N TYR A 60 -0.92 13.66 1.68
CA TYR A 60 -2.26 13.29 2.15
C TYR A 60 -2.31 11.86 2.68
N LEU A 61 -1.51 10.95 2.11
CA LEU A 61 -1.33 9.60 2.67
C LEU A 61 -0.71 9.68 4.07
N ALA A 62 0.29 10.55 4.27
CA ALA A 62 0.86 10.80 5.59
C ALA A 62 -0.18 11.38 6.57
N SER A 63 -1.05 12.30 6.12
CA SER A 63 -2.15 12.82 6.94
C SER A 63 -3.17 11.74 7.33
N LEU A 64 -3.52 10.82 6.41
CA LEU A 64 -4.39 9.68 6.70
C LEU A 64 -3.75 8.74 7.74
N GLU A 65 -2.48 8.40 7.57
CA GLU A 65 -1.72 7.57 8.53
C GLU A 65 -1.57 8.24 9.90
N GLY A 66 -1.50 9.58 9.92
CA GLY A 66 -1.36 10.39 11.12
C GLY A 66 -2.68 10.78 11.79
N MET A 67 -3.84 10.41 11.22
CA MET A 67 -5.16 10.90 11.65
C MET A 67 -5.30 12.44 11.65
N ALA A 68 -4.48 13.14 10.84
CA ALA A 68 -4.52 14.59 10.65
C ALA A 68 -5.51 14.96 9.53
N LEU A 69 -6.78 14.58 9.72
CA LEU A 69 -7.81 14.69 8.68
C LEU A 69 -8.15 16.15 8.33
N ASP A 70 -7.91 17.07 9.26
CA ASP A 70 -8.03 18.52 9.09
C ASP A 70 -7.03 19.09 8.06
N GLN A 71 -5.98 18.35 7.71
CA GLN A 71 -5.00 18.73 6.70
C GLN A 71 -5.31 18.16 5.31
N LEU A 72 -6.39 17.39 5.18
CA LEU A 72 -6.84 16.89 3.89
C LEU A 72 -7.57 17.99 3.11
N PRO A 73 -7.45 18.01 1.77
CA PRO A 73 -8.27 18.88 0.95
C PRO A 73 -9.76 18.50 1.10
N SER A 74 -10.63 19.51 1.14
CA SER A 74 -12.09 19.38 1.23
C SER A 74 -12.72 18.88 -0.06
#